data_AF-A0A924USR6-F1
#
_entry.id   AF-A0A924USR6-F1
#
_cell.length_a   1.000
_cell.length_b   1.000
_cell.length_c   1.000
_cell.angle_alpha   90.00
_cell.angle_beta   90.00
_cell.angle_gamma   90.00
#
_symmetry.space_group_name_H-M   'P 1'
#
loop_
_entity.id
_entity.type
_entity.pdbx_description
1 polymer ?
#
loop_
_entity_poly.entity_id
_entity_poly.type
_entity_poly.pdbx_seq_one_letter_code
_entity_poly.pdbx_strand_id
1 'polypeptide(L)'
;EIAGFFAAIFAWGNRTTIINKSKELMQLMDNAPHEFCLRHTTADLNRLLNFKHRTFNPTDLLYFIDFFQHHYNKNESFESAFTQGMKTGDANIENGLNGFYNYFFSLENVPKRTLKHIASPAKKASCKRLNMYMRVI
;
A
#
# COMPACT_ATOMS: atom_id res chain seq x y z
N GLU A 1 -4.49 6.47 7.45
CA GLU A 1 -3.26 5.91 6.83
C GLU A 1 -3.47 5.34 5.43
N ILE A 2 -4.34 4.32 5.24
CA ILE A 2 -4.54 3.61 3.95
C ILE A 2 -4.74 4.54 2.74
N ALA A 3 -5.60 5.57 2.88
CA ALA A 3 -5.83 6.55 1.81
C ALA A 3 -4.54 7.28 1.40
N GLY A 4 -3.74 7.71 2.38
CA GLY A 4 -2.45 8.36 2.15
C GLY A 4 -1.44 7.42 1.50
N PHE A 5 -1.47 6.15 1.87
CA PHE A 5 -0.61 5.14 1.25
C PHE A 5 -0.96 4.95 -0.23
N PHE A 6 -2.23 4.73 -0.58
CA PHE A 6 -2.63 4.63 -1.99
C PHE A 6 -2.27 5.89 -2.78
N ALA A 7 -2.47 7.08 -2.20
CA ALA A 7 -2.04 8.33 -2.83
C ALA A 7 -0.52 8.36 -3.11
N ALA A 8 0.31 7.88 -2.16
CA ALA A 8 1.76 7.79 -2.34
C ALA A 8 2.15 6.77 -3.44
N ILE A 9 1.46 5.62 -3.51
CA ILE A 9 1.66 4.60 -4.56
C ILE A 9 1.30 5.15 -5.93
N PHE A 10 0.22 5.94 -6.02
CA PHE A 10 -0.25 6.53 -7.27
C PHE A 10 0.51 7.78 -7.70
N ALA A 11 1.34 8.38 -6.83
CA ALA A 11 2.03 9.65 -7.04
C ALA A 11 3.15 9.62 -8.12
N TRP A 12 2.90 8.99 -9.27
CA TRP A 12 3.71 9.12 -10.47
C TRP A 12 2.83 9.52 -11.66
N GLY A 13 3.21 10.61 -12.33
CA GLY A 13 2.51 11.09 -13.52
C GLY A 13 1.74 12.39 -13.35
N ASN A 14 0.64 12.52 -14.11
CA ASN A 14 -0.17 13.72 -14.15
C ASN A 14 -0.95 13.91 -12.84
N ARG A 15 -0.76 15.06 -12.19
CA ARG A 15 -1.39 15.43 -10.91
C ARG A 15 -2.91 15.26 -10.93
N THR A 16 -3.59 15.71 -11.99
CA THR A 16 -5.05 15.64 -12.10
C THR A 16 -5.52 14.19 -12.12
N THR A 17 -4.84 13.33 -12.89
CA THR A 17 -5.15 11.89 -12.91
C THR A 17 -4.94 11.25 -11.55
N ILE A 18 -3.85 11.58 -10.85
CA ILE A 18 -3.54 11.04 -9.52
C ILE A 18 -4.64 11.39 -8.51
N ILE A 19 -5.06 12.66 -8.48
CA ILE A 19 -6.12 13.13 -7.58
C ILE A 19 -7.45 12.45 -7.90
N ASN A 20 -7.83 12.42 -9.18
CA ASN A 20 -9.10 11.82 -9.59
C ASN A 20 -9.14 10.32 -9.29
N LYS A 21 -8.06 9.59 -9.58
CA LYS A 21 -7.98 8.14 -9.31
C LYS A 21 -7.92 7.80 -7.83
N SER A 22 -7.26 8.64 -7.02
CA SER A 22 -7.29 8.47 -5.56
C SER A 22 -8.70 8.69 -5.01
N LYS A 23 -9.42 9.72 -5.48
CA LYS A 23 -10.82 9.98 -5.09
C LYS A 23 -11.76 8.86 -5.55
N GLU A 24 -11.62 8.39 -6.78
CA GLU A 24 -12.39 7.25 -7.32
C GLU A 24 -12.20 6.01 -6.46
N LEU A 25 -10.95 5.68 -6.08
CA LEU A 25 -10.70 4.54 -5.20
C LEU A 25 -11.34 4.72 -3.82
N MET A 26 -11.24 5.91 -3.23
CA MET A 26 -11.87 6.17 -1.93
C MET A 26 -13.39 6.03 -2.00
N GLN A 27 -14.02 6.50 -3.08
CA GLN A 27 -15.46 6.32 -3.30
C GLN A 27 -15.84 4.85 -3.48
N LEU A 28 -15.03 4.06 -4.19
CA LEU A 28 -15.24 2.61 -4.32
C LEU A 28 -15.11 1.87 -2.98
N MET A 29 -14.37 2.45 -2.03
CA MET A 29 -14.23 1.98 -0.65
C MET A 29 -15.20 2.68 0.32
N ASP A 30 -16.29 3.25 -0.19
CA ASP A 30 -17.35 3.92 0.57
C ASP A 30 -16.83 5.08 1.47
N ASN A 31 -15.71 5.70 1.05
CA ASN A 31 -14.92 6.68 1.81
C ASN A 31 -14.46 6.22 3.21
N ALA A 32 -14.49 4.92 3.47
CA ALA A 32 -14.10 4.28 4.72
C ALA A 32 -13.06 3.16 4.45
N PRO A 33 -11.87 3.49 3.93
CA PRO A 33 -10.90 2.48 3.46
C PRO A 33 -10.40 1.52 4.54
N HIS A 34 -10.35 1.96 5.80
CA HIS A 34 -9.99 1.09 6.93
C HIS A 34 -11.04 0.00 7.16
N GLU A 35 -12.30 0.41 7.36
CA GLU A 35 -13.42 -0.53 7.52
C GLU A 35 -13.60 -1.43 6.30
N PHE A 36 -13.43 -0.88 5.10
CA PHE A 36 -13.47 -1.66 3.87
C PHE A 36 -12.42 -2.78 3.88
N CYS A 37 -11.16 -2.47 4.20
CA CYS A 37 -10.12 -3.50 4.21
C CYS A 37 -10.41 -4.61 5.24
N LEU A 38 -10.94 -4.26 6.40
CA LEU A 38 -11.28 -5.22 7.46
C LEU A 38 -12.51 -6.08 7.13
N ARG A 39 -13.57 -5.47 6.61
CA ARG A 39 -14.93 -6.05 6.57
C ARG A 39 -15.54 -6.14 5.16
N HIS A 40 -14.72 -6.05 4.10
CA HIS A 40 -15.22 -6.18 2.73
C HIS A 40 -15.93 -7.53 2.49
N THR A 41 -16.95 -7.49 1.63
CA THR A 41 -17.61 -8.68 1.10
C THR A 41 -17.09 -9.01 -0.31
N THR A 42 -17.42 -10.19 -0.82
CA THR A 42 -17.08 -10.57 -2.20
C THR A 42 -17.71 -9.61 -3.23
N ALA A 43 -18.90 -9.08 -2.96
CA ALA A 43 -19.55 -8.09 -3.81
C ALA A 43 -18.75 -6.79 -3.88
N ASP A 44 -18.13 -6.39 -2.77
CA ASP A 44 -17.30 -5.19 -2.69
C ASP A 44 -16.01 -5.33 -3.50
N LEU A 45 -15.37 -6.50 -3.41
CA LEU A 45 -14.18 -6.81 -4.21
C LEU A 45 -14.50 -6.78 -5.71
N ASN A 46 -15.70 -7.24 -6.12
CA ASN A 46 -16.13 -7.18 -7.52
C ASN A 46 -16.21 -5.74 -8.05
N ARG A 47 -16.58 -4.75 -7.22
CA ARG A 47 -16.59 -3.33 -7.60
C ARG A 47 -15.20 -2.83 -8.00
N LEU A 48 -14.15 -3.39 -7.40
CA LEU A 48 -12.76 -3.01 -7.62
C LEU A 48 -12.12 -3.64 -8.87
N LEU A 49 -12.75 -4.66 -9.46
CA LEU A 49 -12.24 -5.38 -10.63
C LEU A 49 -12.07 -4.50 -11.87
N ASN A 50 -12.74 -3.34 -11.92
CA ASN A 50 -12.61 -2.40 -13.02
C ASN A 50 -11.61 -1.26 -12.73
N PHE A 51 -11.12 -1.14 -11.49
CA PHE A 51 -10.22 -0.07 -11.10
C PHE A 51 -8.82 -0.26 -11.71
N LYS A 52 -8.33 0.76 -12.41
CA LYS A 52 -7.01 0.78 -13.02
C LYS A 52 -6.39 2.17 -12.89
N HIS A 53 -5.10 2.19 -12.56
CA HIS A 53 -4.29 3.41 -12.57
C HIS A 53 -2.94 3.12 -13.23
N ARG A 54 -2.82 3.46 -14.52
CA ARG A 54 -1.61 3.25 -15.33
C ARG A 54 -1.19 1.77 -15.34
N THR A 55 -0.13 1.41 -14.63
CA THR A 55 0.37 0.02 -14.55
C THR A 55 -0.15 -0.72 -13.31
N PHE A 56 -0.93 -0.05 -12.46
CA PHE A 56 -1.62 -0.61 -11.31
C PHE A 56 -2.98 -1.16 -11.76
N ASN A 57 -3.16 -2.46 -11.59
CA ASN A 57 -4.32 -3.21 -12.06
C ASN A 57 -5.14 -3.73 -10.87
N PRO A 58 -6.35 -4.25 -11.11
CA PRO A 58 -7.20 -4.79 -10.05
C PRO A 58 -6.52 -5.91 -9.26
N THR A 59 -5.74 -6.78 -9.90
CA THR A 59 -4.98 -7.83 -9.20
C THR A 59 -4.02 -7.26 -8.16
N ASP A 60 -3.39 -6.12 -8.45
CA ASP A 60 -2.50 -5.45 -7.51
C ASP A 60 -3.31 -4.85 -6.35
N LEU A 61 -4.48 -4.27 -6.64
CA LEU A 61 -5.38 -3.72 -5.64
C LEU A 61 -5.92 -4.78 -4.67
N LEU A 62 -6.38 -5.92 -5.21
CA LEU A 62 -6.90 -7.03 -4.40
C LEU A 62 -5.84 -7.57 -3.45
N TYR A 63 -4.59 -7.72 -3.93
CA TYR A 63 -3.48 -8.11 -3.08
C TYR A 63 -3.22 -7.11 -1.96
N PHE A 64 -3.28 -5.80 -2.27
CA PHE A 64 -3.08 -4.76 -1.25
C PHE A 64 -4.16 -4.84 -0.17
N ILE A 65 -5.41 -5.06 -0.55
CA ILE A 65 -6.53 -5.20 0.38
C ILE A 65 -6.37 -6.44 1.27
N ASP A 66 -6.00 -7.58 0.68
CA ASP A 66 -5.71 -8.82 1.40
C ASP A 66 -4.59 -8.62 2.43
N PHE A 67 -3.51 -7.94 2.03
CA PHE A 67 -2.44 -7.56 2.94
C PHE A 67 -2.91 -6.63 4.06
N PHE A 68 -3.71 -5.59 3.75
CA PHE A 68 -4.24 -4.71 4.78
C PHE A 68 -5.11 -5.47 5.77
N GLN A 69 -6.00 -6.34 5.30
CA GLN A 69 -6.82 -7.17 6.17
C GLN A 69 -5.94 -8.03 7.09
N HIS A 70 -4.93 -8.71 6.52
CA HIS A 70 -3.98 -9.51 7.30
C HIS A 70 -3.26 -8.68 8.37
N HIS A 71 -2.82 -7.48 8.01
CA HIS A 71 -2.07 -6.59 8.88
C HIS A 71 -2.93 -6.05 10.04
N TYR A 72 -4.08 -5.45 9.72
CA TYR A 72 -4.97 -4.83 10.72
C TYR A 72 -5.70 -5.85 11.61
N ASN A 73 -5.78 -7.12 11.20
CA ASN A 73 -6.23 -8.19 12.09
C ASN A 73 -5.23 -8.50 13.22
N LYS A 74 -3.98 -8.06 13.10
CA LYS A 74 -2.89 -8.33 14.07
C LYS A 74 -2.32 -7.07 14.71
N ASN A 75 -2.50 -5.91 14.09
CA ASN A 75 -1.90 -4.64 14.47
C ASN A 75 -2.95 -3.53 14.41
N GLU A 76 -2.84 -2.55 15.29
CA GLU A 76 -3.79 -1.43 15.35
C GLU A 76 -3.46 -0.30 14.36
N SER A 77 -2.19 -0.16 13.98
CA SER A 77 -1.68 0.95 13.15
C SER A 77 -0.82 0.42 12.02
N PHE A 78 -0.88 1.11 10.87
CA PHE A 78 -0.07 0.75 9.70
C PHE A 78 1.41 1.05 9.90
N GLU A 79 1.73 1.97 10.79
CA GLU A 79 3.10 2.33 11.13
C GLU A 79 3.90 1.10 11.58
N SER A 80 3.26 0.15 12.27
CA SER A 80 3.93 -1.05 12.77
C SER A 80 4.48 -1.94 11.64
N ALA A 81 3.90 -1.87 10.44
CA ALA A 81 4.42 -2.57 9.26
C ALA A 81 5.82 -2.09 8.85
N PHE A 82 6.19 -0.84 9.18
CA PHE A 82 7.50 -0.26 8.88
C PHE A 82 8.46 -0.39 10.06
N THR A 83 7.98 -0.20 11.29
CA THR A 83 8.84 -0.18 12.48
C THR A 83 9.37 -1.54 12.86
N GLN A 84 8.69 -2.64 12.50
CA GLN A 84 9.19 -4.02 12.69
C GLN A 84 10.56 -4.27 12.03
N GLY A 85 10.87 -3.53 10.96
CA GLY A 85 12.17 -3.60 10.29
C GLY A 85 13.25 -2.70 10.89
N MET A 86 12.87 -1.70 11.69
CA MET A 86 13.80 -0.70 12.24
C MET A 86 14.54 -1.24 13.46
N LYS A 87 15.80 -0.84 13.59
CA LYS A 87 16.65 -1.20 14.74
C LYS A 87 17.06 0.05 15.51
N THR A 88 17.21 -0.11 16.83
CA THR A 88 17.73 0.95 17.68
C THR A 88 19.15 1.32 17.22
N GLY A 89 19.36 2.60 16.89
CA GLY A 89 20.63 3.12 16.39
C GLY A 89 20.74 3.20 14.86
N ASP A 90 19.68 2.88 14.12
CA ASP A 90 19.67 3.09 12.67
C ASP A 90 19.83 4.58 12.31
N ALA A 91 20.81 4.88 11.46
CA ALA A 91 21.08 6.26 11.02
C ALA A 91 20.00 6.81 10.05
N ASN A 92 19.20 5.93 9.45
CA ASN A 92 18.17 6.27 8.49
C ASN A 92 17.06 5.20 8.45
N ILE A 93 16.02 5.41 7.65
CA ILE A 93 14.85 4.51 7.56
C ILE A 93 15.03 3.30 6.62
N GLU A 94 16.24 3.03 6.13
CA GLU A 94 16.49 1.99 5.13
C GLU A 94 16.03 0.62 5.59
N ASN A 95 16.35 0.24 6.83
CA ASN A 95 15.93 -1.02 7.41
C ASN A 95 14.40 -1.12 7.55
N GLY A 96 13.73 -0.02 7.91
CA GLY A 96 12.26 0.05 7.94
C GLY A 96 11.65 -0.18 6.55
N LEU A 97 12.19 0.43 5.50
CA LEU A 97 11.71 0.23 4.12
C LEU A 97 11.95 -1.20 3.61
N ASN A 98 13.11 -1.78 3.92
CA ASN A 98 13.43 -3.16 3.53
C ASN A 98 12.57 -4.17 4.31
N GLY A 99 12.38 -3.95 5.61
CA GLY A 99 11.50 -4.76 6.45
C GLY A 99 10.06 -4.69 5.97
N PHE A 100 9.55 -3.48 5.71
CA PHE A 100 8.23 -3.29 5.13
C PHE A 100 8.06 -4.02 3.81
N TYR A 101 9.03 -3.93 2.89
CA TYR A 101 8.96 -4.64 1.60
C TYR A 101 8.80 -6.16 1.81
N ASN A 102 9.60 -6.74 2.70
CA ASN A 102 9.54 -8.18 2.97
C ASN A 102 8.23 -8.58 3.66
N TYR A 103 7.76 -7.77 4.60
CA TYR A 103 6.52 -8.01 5.32
C TYR A 103 5.29 -7.84 4.42
N PHE A 104 5.24 -6.78 3.61
CA PHE A 104 4.18 -6.52 2.63
C PHE A 104 4.00 -7.67 1.65
N PHE A 105 5.10 -8.33 1.29
CA PHE A 105 5.11 -9.48 0.39
C PHE A 105 5.26 -10.84 1.07
N SER A 106 4.92 -10.94 2.36
CA SER A 106 5.02 -12.18 3.14
C SER A 106 3.88 -13.19 2.89
N LEU A 107 2.80 -12.75 2.24
CA LEU A 107 1.66 -13.63 1.91
C LEU A 107 2.02 -14.60 0.78
N GLU A 108 1.54 -15.83 0.89
CA GLU A 108 1.90 -16.96 0.01
C GLU A 108 1.60 -16.70 -1.48
N ASN A 109 0.48 -16.04 -1.77
CA ASN A 109 -0.02 -15.85 -3.14
C ASN A 109 0.29 -14.45 -3.72
N VAL A 110 1.52 -13.96 -3.56
CA VAL A 110 1.92 -12.67 -4.14
C VAL A 110 2.09 -12.73 -5.67
N PRO A 111 1.33 -11.92 -6.45
CA PRO A 111 1.55 -11.85 -7.88
C PRO A 111 2.90 -11.18 -8.17
N LYS A 112 3.76 -11.83 -8.97
CA LYS A 112 5.11 -11.30 -9.33
C LYS A 112 5.07 -9.87 -9.88
N ARG A 113 4.00 -9.50 -10.59
CA ARG A 113 3.79 -8.15 -11.13
C ARG A 113 3.59 -7.08 -10.05
N THR A 114 3.06 -7.45 -8.89
CA THR A 114 2.69 -6.52 -7.80
C THR A 114 3.93 -6.07 -7.04
N LEU A 115 4.99 -6.89 -7.04
CA LEU A 115 6.28 -6.62 -6.40
C LEU A 115 6.90 -5.27 -6.80
N LYS A 116 6.61 -4.77 -8.01
CA LYS A 116 7.18 -3.51 -8.52
C LYS A 116 6.54 -2.25 -7.91
N HIS A 117 5.39 -2.38 -7.24
CA HIS A 117 4.63 -1.22 -6.74
C HIS A 117 5.15 -0.71 -5.40
N ILE A 118 5.83 -1.56 -4.62
CA ILE A 118 6.53 -1.17 -3.40
C ILE A 118 8.02 -1.08 -3.69
N ALA A 119 8.63 0.08 -3.43
CA ALA A 119 10.06 0.28 -3.60
C ALA A 119 10.82 -0.17 -2.34
N SER A 120 12.02 -0.72 -2.54
CA SER A 120 12.94 -1.09 -1.46
C SER A 120 14.36 -0.64 -1.80
N PRO A 121 15.12 -0.09 -0.82
CA PRO A 121 16.54 0.23 -1.01
C PRO A 121 17.39 -0.97 -1.42
N ALA A 122 17.14 -2.16 -0.85
CA ALA A 122 17.84 -3.39 -1.21
C ALA A 122 17.69 -3.76 -2.70
N LYS A 123 16.60 -3.32 -3.35
CA LYS A 123 16.37 -3.48 -4.79
C LYS A 123 16.93 -2.34 -5.65
N LYS A 124 17.72 -1.43 -5.06
CA LYS A 124 18.25 -0.21 -5.71
C LYS A 124 17.15 0.68 -6.31
N ALA A 125 15.94 0.63 -5.75
CA ALA A 125 14.80 1.43 -6.18
C ALA A 125 14.73 2.76 -5.42
N SER A 126 14.32 3.83 -6.10
CA SER A 126 14.07 5.11 -5.42
C SER A 126 12.85 5.02 -4.50
N CYS A 127 13.08 5.12 -3.20
CA CYS A 127 12.03 5.00 -2.18
C CYS A 127 11.42 6.35 -1.79
N LYS A 128 11.62 7.40 -2.59
CA LYS A 128 11.24 8.78 -2.23
C LYS A 128 9.77 8.92 -1.81
N ARG A 129 8.85 8.26 -2.53
CA ARG A 129 7.41 8.36 -2.25
C ARG A 129 7.02 7.72 -0.92
N LEU A 130 7.55 6.52 -0.65
CA LEU A 130 7.33 5.82 0.62
C LEU A 130 8.00 6.55 1.78
N ASN A 131 9.22 7.04 1.60
CA ASN A 131 9.91 7.86 2.59
C ASN A 131 9.12 9.13 2.92
N MET A 132 8.54 9.81 1.92
CA MET A 132 7.68 10.97 2.18
C MET A 132 6.39 10.59 2.90
N TYR A 133 5.77 9.46 2.58
CA TYR A 133 4.59 8.96 3.29
C TYR A 133 4.87 8.67 4.77
N MET A 134 6.00 8.03 5.07
CA MET A 134 6.44 7.72 6.44
C MET A 134 6.71 8.95 7.32
N ARG A 135 6.81 10.15 6.75
CA ARG A 135 6.98 11.40 7.53
C ARG A 135 5.65 12.01 7.98
N VAL A 136 4.54 11.49 7.48
CA VAL A 136 3.19 12.03 7.68
C VAL A 136 2.32 11.11 8.55
N ILE A 137 2.78 9.87 8.75
CA ILE A 137 2.25 8.92 9.73
C ILE A 137 3.09 8.98 11.00
#